data_AF-A0A1F2PHF0-F1
#
_entry.id   AF-A0A1F2PHF0-F1
#
_cell.length_a   1.000
_cell.length_b   1.000
_cell.length_c   1.000
_cell.angle_alpha   90.00
_cell.angle_beta   90.00
_cell.angle_gamma   90.00
#
_symmetry.space_group_name_H-M   'P 1'
#
loop_
_entity.id
_entity.type
_entity.pdbx_description
1 polymer ?
#
loop_
_entity_poly.entity_id
_entity_poly.type
_entity_poly.pdbx_seq_one_letter_code
_entity_poly.pdbx_strand_id
1 'polypeptide(L)'
;MIARNKTTNLISWVICDYESNTFHYDPGQGFLPSTLQKSVFTTTYNGKLICDIEGQDSPTRMDLIIDINQYNCVFLNQRLWIEGNLSIDYAGELDNNGNDPFGLIFDPMEMKCAQHIEVDQIEIRQLDFGFINSQMKPFEACCFPFAQHYMTTIFPQGHLMKDENDLYAKISEIVNQ
;
A
#
# COMPACT_ATOMS: atom_id res chain seq x y z
N MET A 1 -6.52 -6.90 0.02
CA MET A 1 -6.69 -8.34 0.39
C MET A 1 -5.33 -9.02 0.46
N ILE A 2 -5.23 -10.26 0.96
CA ILE A 2 -4.01 -11.09 0.85
C ILE A 2 -4.28 -12.33 -0.01
N ALA A 3 -3.36 -12.66 -0.90
CA ALA A 3 -3.42 -13.85 -1.75
C ALA A 3 -2.15 -14.69 -1.60
N ARG A 4 -2.20 -15.94 -2.04
CA ARG A 4 -1.04 -16.85 -2.03
C ARG A 4 -0.69 -17.25 -3.45
N ASN A 5 0.54 -16.99 -3.87
CA ASN A 5 1.06 -17.44 -5.16
C ASN A 5 1.11 -18.98 -5.17
N LYS A 6 0.47 -19.62 -6.16
CA LYS A 6 0.37 -21.09 -6.23
C LYS A 6 1.69 -21.77 -6.56
N THR A 7 2.62 -21.08 -7.22
CA THR A 7 3.91 -21.61 -7.66
C THR A 7 4.98 -21.42 -6.59
N THR A 8 5.06 -20.23 -5.99
CA THR A 8 6.10 -19.88 -5.01
C THR A 8 5.67 -20.08 -3.56
N ASN A 9 4.37 -20.28 -3.31
CA ASN A 9 3.76 -20.39 -1.98
C ASN A 9 3.91 -19.12 -1.10
N LEU A 10 4.27 -17.99 -1.71
CA LEU A 10 4.42 -16.70 -1.03
C LEU A 10 3.06 -16.02 -0.82
N ILE A 11 3.00 -15.11 0.16
CA ILE A 11 1.80 -14.33 0.48
C ILE A 11 2.00 -12.91 -0.05
N SER A 12 1.03 -12.40 -0.82
CA SER A 12 1.09 -11.09 -1.46
C SER A 12 -0.11 -10.24 -1.07
N TRP A 13 0.07 -8.92 -1.03
CA TRP A 13 -1.02 -7.97 -0.95
C TRP A 13 -1.71 -7.83 -2.32
N VAL A 14 -3.03 -7.77 -2.30
CA VAL A 14 -3.86 -7.46 -3.47
C VAL A 14 -4.48 -6.09 -3.23
N ILE A 15 -4.14 -5.15 -4.10
CA ILE A 15 -4.77 -3.83 -4.15
C ILE A 15 -6.13 -4.02 -4.85
N CYS A 16 -7.21 -3.74 -4.14
CA CYS A 16 -8.56 -3.90 -4.67
C CYS A 16 -9.13 -2.58 -5.20
N ASP A 17 -8.57 -1.46 -4.75
CA ASP A 17 -8.96 -0.12 -5.12
C ASP A 17 -7.81 0.85 -4.80
N TYR A 18 -7.73 1.96 -5.51
CA TYR A 18 -6.74 3.00 -5.25
C TYR A 18 -7.28 4.39 -5.61
N GLU A 19 -6.77 5.40 -4.93
CA GLU A 19 -7.02 6.80 -5.25
C GLU A 19 -5.66 7.51 -5.36
N SER A 20 -5.57 8.50 -6.23
CA SER A 20 -4.36 9.30 -6.45
C SER A 20 -4.63 10.78 -6.29
N ASN A 21 -3.78 11.49 -5.55
CA ASN A 21 -3.78 12.95 -5.44
C ASN A 21 -2.91 13.64 -6.50
N THR A 22 -2.28 12.86 -7.39
CA THR A 22 -1.36 13.32 -8.42
C THR A 22 -1.71 12.65 -9.75
N PHE A 23 -1.06 13.11 -10.82
CA PHE A 23 -1.07 12.37 -12.06
C PHE A 23 -0.47 10.98 -11.87
N HIS A 24 -1.12 9.98 -12.42
CA HIS A 24 -0.73 8.60 -12.29
C HIS A 24 -0.89 7.88 -13.63
N TYR A 25 -0.32 6.68 -13.71
CA TYR A 25 -0.42 5.84 -14.88
C TYR A 25 -1.31 4.64 -14.54
N ASP A 26 -2.39 4.48 -15.30
CA ASP A 26 -3.30 3.34 -15.20
C ASP A 26 -3.15 2.47 -16.46
N PRO A 27 -2.74 1.20 -16.33
CA PRO A 27 -2.64 0.26 -17.43
C PRO A 27 -3.98 0.07 -18.14
N GLY A 28 -4.03 0.45 -19.40
CA GLY A 28 -5.25 0.43 -20.23
C GLY A 28 -5.83 1.82 -20.49
N GLN A 29 -5.58 2.79 -19.61
CA GLN A 29 -6.05 4.17 -19.79
C GLN A 29 -4.91 5.18 -19.99
N GLY A 30 -3.68 4.81 -19.64
CA GLY A 30 -2.50 5.65 -19.81
C GLY A 30 -2.36 6.67 -18.68
N PHE A 31 -1.97 7.90 -19.03
CA PHE A 31 -1.71 8.96 -18.06
C PHE A 31 -3.01 9.65 -17.65
N LEU A 32 -3.37 9.56 -16.37
CA LEU A 32 -4.60 10.06 -15.80
C LEU A 32 -4.34 11.19 -14.79
N PRO A 33 -5.26 12.19 -14.68
CA PRO A 33 -5.20 13.21 -13.64
C PRO A 33 -5.45 12.62 -12.24
N SER A 34 -5.34 13.47 -11.21
CA SER A 34 -5.78 13.11 -9.84
C SER A 34 -7.20 12.57 -9.84
N THR A 35 -7.45 11.53 -9.06
CA THR A 35 -8.81 11.01 -8.80
C THR A 35 -9.45 11.67 -7.57
N LEU A 36 -8.64 12.37 -6.76
CA LEU A 36 -9.08 13.03 -5.55
C LEU A 36 -9.39 14.51 -5.78
N GLN A 37 -10.54 14.96 -5.28
CA GLN A 37 -10.89 16.38 -5.11
C GLN A 37 -10.23 16.96 -3.85
N LYS A 38 -10.04 16.13 -2.82
CA LYS A 38 -9.42 16.52 -1.55
C LYS A 38 -8.47 15.42 -1.07
N SER A 39 -7.28 15.79 -0.59
CA SER A 39 -6.20 14.85 -0.28
C SER A 39 -5.35 15.30 0.91
N VAL A 40 -5.99 15.62 2.04
CA VAL A 40 -5.26 15.98 3.25
C VAL A 40 -4.83 14.71 3.98
N PHE A 41 -3.52 14.49 4.08
CA PHE A 41 -2.93 13.47 4.92
C PHE A 41 -1.73 14.09 5.63
N THR A 42 -1.85 14.36 6.93
CA THR A 42 -0.85 15.15 7.65
C THR A 42 -0.79 14.80 9.12
N THR A 43 0.28 15.21 9.79
CA THR A 43 0.49 15.05 11.22
C THR A 43 0.49 16.40 11.92
N THR A 44 -0.23 16.48 13.03
CA THR A 44 -0.24 17.64 13.92
C THR A 44 0.93 17.59 14.91
N TYR A 45 1.23 18.74 15.53
CA TYR A 45 2.36 18.86 16.48
C TYR A 45 2.23 17.97 17.72
N ASN A 46 1.01 17.55 18.08
CA ASN A 46 0.72 16.69 19.23
C ASN A 46 0.51 15.23 18.82
N GLY A 47 1.05 14.80 17.67
CA GLY A 47 1.04 13.40 17.27
C GLY A 47 -0.34 12.87 16.89
N LYS A 48 -1.22 13.71 16.33
CA LYS A 48 -2.42 13.23 15.62
C LYS A 48 -2.17 13.19 14.12
N LEU A 49 -2.42 12.05 13.50
CA LEU A 49 -2.53 11.92 12.05
C LEU A 49 -3.96 12.27 11.65
N ILE A 50 -4.10 13.17 10.68
CA ILE A 50 -5.37 13.61 10.10
C ILE A 50 -5.40 13.12 8.66
N CYS A 51 -6.44 12.36 8.33
CA CYS A 51 -6.77 11.93 6.98
C CYS A 51 -8.13 12.54 6.62
N ASP A 52 -8.18 13.32 5.55
CA ASP A 52 -9.40 13.94 5.04
C ASP A 52 -9.31 13.95 3.50
N ILE A 53 -9.86 12.88 2.92
CA ILE A 53 -9.76 12.52 1.51
C ILE A 53 -11.15 12.42 0.91
N GLU A 54 -11.32 12.95 -0.30
CA GLU A 54 -12.57 12.95 -1.06
C GLU A 54 -12.29 12.65 -2.53
N GLY A 55 -12.95 11.63 -3.06
CA GLY A 55 -12.94 11.30 -4.47
C GLY A 55 -13.62 12.38 -5.30
N GLN A 56 -13.14 12.59 -6.52
CA GLN A 56 -13.73 13.56 -7.45
C GLN A 56 -14.99 13.00 -8.12
N ASP A 57 -14.88 11.78 -8.65
CA ASP A 57 -15.95 11.09 -9.40
C ASP A 57 -16.33 9.73 -8.76
N SER A 58 -15.75 9.41 -7.60
CA SER A 58 -16.00 8.18 -6.83
C SER A 58 -16.75 8.49 -5.53
N PRO A 59 -17.44 7.52 -4.91
CA PRO A 59 -18.05 7.70 -3.59
C PRO A 59 -17.01 7.74 -2.45
N THR A 60 -15.71 7.76 -2.77
CA THR A 60 -14.64 7.69 -1.78
C THR A 60 -14.67 8.88 -0.82
N ARG A 61 -14.73 8.57 0.47
CA ARG A 61 -14.63 9.55 1.54
C ARG A 61 -13.96 8.94 2.77
N MET A 62 -12.84 9.51 3.18
CA MET A 62 -12.16 9.13 4.42
C MET A 62 -11.94 10.38 5.28
N ASP A 63 -12.48 10.37 6.49
CA ASP A 63 -12.26 11.38 7.53
C ASP A 63 -11.88 10.63 8.82
N LEU A 64 -10.58 10.61 9.10
CA LEU A 64 -9.98 9.86 10.21
C LEU A 64 -9.06 10.77 11.03
N ILE A 65 -9.12 10.62 12.35
CA ILE A 65 -8.11 11.14 13.26
C ILE A 65 -7.50 9.98 14.03
N ILE A 66 -6.17 9.86 13.99
CA ILE A 66 -5.44 8.77 14.61
C ILE A 66 -4.43 9.32 15.61
N ASP A 67 -4.43 8.82 16.85
CA ASP A 67 -3.32 9.08 17.78
C ASP A 67 -2.12 8.18 17.47
N ILE A 68 -1.00 8.80 17.11
CA ILE A 68 0.26 8.12 16.79
C ILE A 68 1.36 8.42 17.81
N ASN A 69 1.02 8.92 19.01
CA ASN A 69 2.01 9.15 20.07
C ASN A 69 2.53 7.85 20.70
N GLN A 70 1.85 6.72 20.47
CA GLN A 70 2.29 5.43 20.98
C GLN A 70 3.43 4.87 20.14
N TYR A 71 4.65 4.94 20.65
CA TYR A 71 5.79 4.32 19.98
C TYR A 71 5.82 2.80 20.26
N ASN A 72 5.09 2.04 19.45
CA ASN A 72 5.07 0.58 19.51
C ASN A 72 5.45 0.00 18.14
N CYS A 73 6.75 -0.03 17.82
CA CYS A 73 7.21 -0.65 16.59
C CYS A 73 7.16 -2.18 16.72
N VAL A 74 6.35 -2.81 15.88
CA VAL A 74 6.21 -4.26 15.79
C VAL A 74 6.94 -4.74 14.55
N PHE A 75 7.86 -5.69 14.72
CA PHE A 75 8.55 -6.32 13.60
C PHE A 75 7.55 -7.12 12.77
N LEU A 76 7.56 -6.92 11.46
CA LEU A 76 6.68 -7.66 10.56
C LEU A 76 7.08 -9.14 10.48
N ASN A 77 6.08 -10.01 10.29
CA ASN A 77 6.36 -11.40 9.99
C ASN A 77 7.03 -11.50 8.61
N GLN A 78 8.21 -12.14 8.58
CA GLN A 78 8.98 -12.37 7.36
C GLN A 78 8.14 -12.97 6.22
N ARG A 79 7.12 -13.80 6.47
CA ARG A 79 6.29 -14.37 5.39
C ARG A 79 5.33 -13.39 4.71
N LEU A 80 4.97 -12.31 5.40
CA LEU A 80 4.11 -11.25 4.88
C LEU A 80 4.96 -10.15 4.20
N TRP A 81 6.21 -10.01 4.67
CA TRP A 81 7.19 -9.05 4.18
C TRP A 81 7.99 -9.58 2.98
N ILE A 82 8.29 -10.88 2.95
CA ILE A 82 8.95 -11.56 1.85
C ILE A 82 7.89 -11.95 0.79
N GLU A 83 7.49 -10.96 0.03
CA GLU A 83 7.82 -10.98 -1.38
C GLU A 83 8.81 -9.85 -1.58
N GLY A 84 9.72 -9.99 -2.53
CA GLY A 84 10.16 -8.79 -3.20
C GLY A 84 8.96 -8.13 -3.88
N ASN A 85 8.25 -7.33 -3.08
CA ASN A 85 7.79 -6.02 -3.43
C ASN A 85 6.57 -5.90 -4.33
N LEU A 86 5.42 -5.87 -3.64
CA LEU A 86 4.05 -5.61 -4.10
C LEU A 86 3.83 -5.93 -5.59
N SER A 87 3.41 -7.15 -5.88
CA SER A 87 2.93 -7.50 -7.22
C SER A 87 1.53 -6.93 -7.41
N ILE A 88 1.40 -5.99 -8.33
CA ILE A 88 0.14 -5.39 -8.76
C ILE A 88 -0.32 -6.12 -10.01
N ASP A 89 -1.55 -6.58 -9.97
CA ASP A 89 -2.24 -7.16 -11.13
C ASP A 89 -3.65 -6.56 -11.22
N TYR A 90 -4.20 -6.58 -12.41
CA TYR A 90 -5.51 -5.99 -12.68
C TYR A 90 -6.59 -7.06 -12.71
N ALA A 91 -7.81 -6.69 -12.28
CA ALA A 91 -9.00 -7.51 -12.35
C ALA A 91 -10.09 -6.78 -13.15
N GLY A 92 -11.19 -7.48 -13.46
CA GLY A 92 -12.30 -6.89 -14.22
C GLY A 92 -12.00 -6.80 -15.72
N GLU A 93 -12.29 -5.66 -16.36
CA GLU A 93 -12.09 -5.49 -17.81
C GLU A 93 -10.60 -5.50 -18.23
N LEU A 94 -9.70 -5.28 -17.26
CA LEU A 94 -8.25 -5.29 -17.43
C LEU A 94 -7.61 -6.60 -16.96
N ASP A 95 -8.41 -7.60 -16.58
CA ASP A 95 -7.93 -8.92 -16.17
C ASP A 95 -7.16 -9.59 -17.32
N ASN A 96 -5.86 -9.81 -17.10
CA ASN A 96 -5.00 -10.53 -18.04
C ASN A 96 -4.97 -12.04 -17.74
N ASN A 97 -5.84 -12.55 -16.86
CA ASN A 97 -5.84 -13.88 -16.24
C ASN A 97 -4.64 -14.17 -15.33
N GLY A 98 -4.10 -13.15 -14.67
CA GLY A 98 -2.96 -13.30 -13.77
C GLY A 98 -1.60 -13.49 -14.46
N ASN A 99 -1.51 -13.13 -15.75
CA ASN A 99 -0.38 -13.49 -16.61
C ASN A 99 0.81 -12.53 -16.53
N ASP A 100 0.59 -11.25 -16.21
CA ASP A 100 1.66 -10.25 -16.19
C ASP A 100 1.49 -9.23 -15.05
N PRO A 101 1.58 -9.67 -13.78
CA PRO A 101 1.64 -8.76 -12.64
C PRO A 101 2.98 -8.01 -12.65
N PHE A 102 3.03 -6.82 -12.05
CA PHE A 102 4.27 -6.06 -11.91
C PHE A 102 4.61 -5.72 -10.46
N GLY A 103 5.90 -5.71 -10.11
CA GLY A 103 6.35 -5.45 -8.73
C GLY A 103 6.63 -3.96 -8.44
N LEU A 104 6.36 -3.51 -7.21
CA LEU A 104 6.85 -2.24 -6.65
C LEU A 104 7.85 -2.46 -5.53
N ILE A 105 9.09 -1.98 -5.71
CA ILE A 105 10.22 -2.23 -4.80
C ILE A 105 10.39 -1.27 -3.61
N PHE A 106 9.71 -1.49 -2.48
CA PHE A 106 9.98 -0.88 -1.17
C PHE A 106 11.35 -1.25 -0.57
N ASP A 107 11.95 -0.29 0.13
CA ASP A 107 13.17 -0.51 0.90
C ASP A 107 12.90 -1.43 2.12
N PRO A 108 13.66 -2.52 2.31
CA PRO A 108 13.49 -3.42 3.44
C PRO A 108 13.63 -2.75 4.81
N MET A 109 14.43 -1.68 4.93
CA MET A 109 14.54 -0.92 6.18
C MET A 109 13.30 -0.07 6.46
N GLU A 110 12.63 0.45 5.44
CA GLU A 110 11.35 1.17 5.59
C GLU A 110 10.21 0.23 6.03
N MET A 111 10.31 -1.05 5.68
CA MET A 111 9.30 -2.09 5.95
C MET A 111 9.64 -3.00 7.13
N LYS A 112 10.79 -2.81 7.80
CA LYS A 112 11.29 -3.72 8.85
C LYS A 112 10.36 -3.82 10.06
N CYS A 113 9.76 -2.71 10.47
CA CYS A 113 8.76 -2.67 11.52
C CYS A 113 7.69 -1.63 11.20
N ALA A 114 6.49 -1.85 11.72
CA ALA A 114 5.38 -0.92 11.61
C ALA A 114 5.02 -0.40 13.00
N GLN A 115 4.58 0.84 13.10
CA GLN A 115 4.00 1.34 14.33
C GLN A 115 2.60 0.73 14.48
N HIS A 116 2.38 -0.09 15.50
CA HIS A 116 1.05 -0.59 15.83
C HIS A 116 0.18 0.55 16.36
N ILE A 117 -1.05 0.62 15.88
CA ILE A 117 -2.06 1.58 16.29
C ILE A 117 -3.20 0.78 16.93
N GLU A 118 -3.39 1.00 18.22
CA GLU A 118 -4.56 0.44 18.91
C GLU A 118 -5.83 1.00 18.28
N VAL A 119 -6.80 0.14 18.00
CA VAL A 119 -8.04 0.51 17.28
C VAL A 119 -8.80 1.63 17.99
N ASP A 120 -8.78 1.67 19.33
CA ASP A 120 -9.41 2.71 20.15
C ASP A 120 -8.78 4.11 19.96
N GLN A 121 -7.61 4.20 19.30
CA GLN A 121 -6.94 5.45 18.96
C GLN A 121 -7.36 6.00 17.59
N ILE A 122 -8.25 5.31 16.87
CA ILE A 122 -8.74 5.68 15.54
C ILE A 122 -10.16 6.23 15.67
N GLU A 123 -10.31 7.54 15.51
CA GLU A 123 -11.60 8.20 15.36
C GLU A 123 -11.99 8.16 13.88
N ILE A 124 -12.96 7.32 13.54
CA ILE A 124 -13.54 7.22 12.19
C ILE A 124 -14.80 8.09 12.14
N ARG A 125 -14.74 9.19 11.37
CA ARG A 125 -15.91 10.05 11.13
C ARG A 125 -16.63 9.67 9.85
N GLN A 126 -15.85 9.36 8.82
CA GLN A 126 -16.33 8.78 7.57
C GLN A 126 -15.28 7.81 7.05
N LEU A 127 -15.72 6.67 6.55
CA LEU A 127 -14.88 5.69 5.89
C LEU A 127 -15.71 5.01 4.82
N ASP A 128 -15.59 5.46 3.58
CA ASP A 128 -16.10 4.79 2.38
C ASP A 128 -14.95 4.76 1.38
N PHE A 129 -14.40 3.58 1.13
CA PHE A 129 -13.26 3.39 0.22
C PHE A 129 -13.31 1.97 -0.37
N GLY A 130 -13.61 1.87 -1.66
CA GLY A 130 -13.85 0.59 -2.32
C GLY A 130 -14.91 -0.24 -1.59
N PHE A 131 -14.53 -1.42 -1.08
CA PHE A 131 -15.43 -2.29 -0.32
C PHE A 131 -15.52 -1.92 1.17
N ILE A 132 -14.65 -1.05 1.68
CA ILE A 132 -14.62 -0.64 3.08
C ILE A 132 -15.67 0.44 3.29
N ASN A 133 -16.50 0.29 4.32
CA ASN A 133 -17.50 1.28 4.70
C ASN A 133 -17.52 1.53 6.21
N SER A 134 -18.24 2.56 6.64
CA SER A 134 -18.24 3.06 8.02
C SER A 134 -18.85 2.08 9.04
N GLN A 135 -19.51 1.00 8.58
CA GLN A 135 -20.02 -0.06 9.45
C GLN A 135 -18.96 -1.10 9.81
N MET A 136 -17.86 -1.14 9.05
CA MET A 136 -16.74 -2.03 9.33
C MET A 136 -15.87 -1.44 10.44
N LYS A 137 -15.39 -2.31 11.33
CA LYS A 137 -14.41 -1.94 12.36
C LYS A 137 -13.06 -2.56 12.01
N PRO A 138 -11.96 -1.79 12.07
CA PRO A 138 -10.64 -2.36 11.89
C PRO A 138 -10.38 -3.37 13.01
N PHE A 139 -9.82 -4.51 12.64
CA PHE A 139 -9.35 -5.51 13.59
C PHE A 139 -7.97 -5.14 14.16
N GLU A 140 -7.12 -4.59 13.30
CA GLU A 140 -5.75 -4.18 13.60
C GLU A 140 -5.39 -3.01 12.68
N ALA A 141 -4.51 -2.11 13.14
CA ALA A 141 -4.02 -1.00 12.35
C ALA A 141 -2.52 -0.80 12.59
N CYS A 142 -1.81 -0.42 11.53
CA CYS A 142 -0.39 -0.10 11.61
C CYS A 142 -0.03 1.03 10.65
N CYS A 143 1.04 1.76 10.97
CA CYS A 143 1.59 2.82 10.15
C CYS A 143 3.04 2.50 9.79
N PHE A 144 3.40 2.70 8.52
CA PHE A 144 4.77 2.65 8.01
C PHE A 144 5.24 4.09 7.76
N PRO A 145 5.79 4.77 8.77
CA PRO A 145 6.06 6.21 8.68
C PRO A 145 7.14 6.57 7.65
N PHE A 146 7.92 5.59 7.22
CA PHE A 146 9.03 5.79 6.27
C PHE A 146 8.75 5.23 4.88
N ALA A 147 7.65 4.51 4.65
CA ALA A 147 7.34 3.89 3.36
C ALA A 147 6.86 4.95 2.34
N GLN A 148 7.80 5.70 1.78
CA GLN A 148 7.56 6.66 0.70
C GLN A 148 8.32 6.31 -0.58
N HIS A 149 9.32 5.43 -0.51
CA HIS A 149 10.17 5.13 -1.64
C HIS A 149 9.87 3.71 -2.14
N TYR A 150 9.27 3.64 -3.33
CA TYR A 150 9.23 2.41 -4.10
C TYR A 150 10.07 2.59 -5.38
N MET A 151 10.90 1.59 -5.67
CA MET A 151 11.63 1.50 -6.92
C MET A 151 10.78 0.71 -7.91
N THR A 152 10.55 1.28 -9.09
CA THR A 152 9.88 0.58 -10.20
C THR A 152 10.75 0.67 -11.44
N THR A 153 10.68 -0.35 -12.28
CA THR A 153 11.35 -0.37 -13.59
C THR A 153 10.48 0.31 -14.63
N ILE A 154 11.11 0.87 -15.67
CA ILE A 154 10.42 1.56 -16.79
C ILE A 154 9.35 0.65 -17.43
N PHE A 155 9.60 -0.67 -17.42
CA PHE A 155 8.62 -1.68 -17.77
C PHE A 155 8.22 -2.45 -16.51
N PRO A 156 6.95 -2.39 -16.11
CA PRO A 156 6.47 -3.13 -14.97
C PRO A 156 6.61 -4.63 -15.26
N GLN A 157 7.39 -5.36 -14.47
CA GLN A 157 7.56 -6.82 -14.60
C GLN A 157 7.44 -7.47 -13.23
N GLY A 158 6.83 -8.65 -13.19
CA GLY A 158 6.77 -9.46 -11.97
C GLY A 158 8.17 -9.88 -11.52
N HIS A 159 8.30 -10.17 -10.23
CA HIS A 159 9.56 -10.64 -9.65
C HIS A 159 9.38 -12.01 -8.99
N LEU A 160 10.41 -12.85 -9.09
CA LEU A 160 10.42 -14.19 -8.48
C LEU A 160 11.17 -14.21 -7.14
N MET A 161 11.31 -13.06 -6.47
CA MET A 161 12.04 -12.94 -5.21
C MET A 161 11.35 -13.74 -4.10
N LYS A 162 12.10 -14.59 -3.40
CA LYS A 162 11.56 -15.58 -2.45
C LYS A 162 11.98 -15.35 -1.02
N ASP A 163 13.02 -14.55 -0.80
CA ASP A 163 13.60 -14.26 0.51
C ASP A 163 14.24 -12.87 0.58
N GLU A 164 14.70 -12.52 1.78
CA GLU A 164 15.40 -11.28 2.07
C GLU A 164 16.72 -11.15 1.27
N ASN A 165 17.40 -12.26 0.96
CA ASN A 165 18.63 -12.22 0.16
C ASN A 165 18.34 -11.88 -1.29
N ASP A 166 17.26 -12.45 -1.86
CA ASP A 166 16.80 -12.10 -3.21
C ASP A 166 16.47 -10.59 -3.30
N LEU A 167 15.84 -10.03 -2.26
CA LEU A 167 15.54 -8.60 -2.19
C LEU A 167 16.81 -7.74 -2.14
N TYR A 168 17.76 -8.04 -1.25
CA TYR A 168 19.03 -7.29 -1.17
C TYR A 168 19.85 -7.38 -2.47
N ALA A 169 19.84 -8.55 -3.13
CA ALA A 169 20.47 -8.72 -4.42
C ALA A 169 19.81 -7.80 -5.47
N LYS A 170 18.47 -7.75 -5.50
CA LYS A 170 17.74 -6.92 -6.47
C LYS A 170 17.93 -5.42 -6.27
N ILE A 171 17.96 -4.97 -5.02
CA ILE A 171 18.26 -3.57 -4.68
C ILE A 171 19.67 -3.21 -5.13
N SER A 172 20.64 -4.11 -4.89
CA SER A 172 22.03 -3.90 -5.32
C SER A 172 22.16 -3.84 -6.85
N GLU A 173 21.38 -4.63 -7.60
CA GLU A 173 21.34 -4.51 -9.07
C GLU A 173 20.84 -3.14 -9.53
N ILE A 174 19.75 -2.64 -8.93
CA ILE A 174 19.13 -1.37 -9.32
C ILE A 174 20.05 -0.18 -9.00
N VAL A 175 20.71 -0.20 -7.84
CA VAL A 175 21.60 0.90 -7.39
C VAL A 175 22.90 0.97 -8.20
N ASN A 176 23.35 -0.14 -8.80
CA ASN A 176 24.59 -0.21 -9.58
C ASN A 176 24.40 -0.06 -11.10
N GLN A 177 23.19 0.23 -11.58
CA GLN A 177 22.89 0.59 -12.97
C GLN A 177 23.00 2.10 -13.20
#